data_AF-A0A6P0RSR1-F1
#
_entry.id   AF-A0A6P0RSR1-F1
#
_cell.length_a   1.000
_cell.length_b   1.000
_cell.length_c   1.000
_cell.angle_alpha   90.00
_cell.angle_beta   90.00
_cell.angle_gamma   90.00
#
_symmetry.space_group_name_H-M   'P 1'
#
loop_
_entity.id
_entity.type
_entity.pdbx_description
1 polymer ?
#
loop_
_entity_poly.entity_id
_entity_poly.type
_entity_poly.pdbx_seq_one_letter_code
_entity_poly.pdbx_strand_id
1 'polypeptide(L)'
;MLKPAKKRSKPYAWVTWLAKVMAGEKQCEYAVWKLAQYQFDKIPSDFDSSEHDQMVIKRASQLRAEGFTVYVENANSLKVNGRESNICIAGRPDIVAIKDGCVVVEDCKSGKHRDSHRFQVLLYMLLLRYAPETKNRCQGMKPHGRLIYREDIVDIPAEAVDNQFIQLLRQTIATIENTTPPSPKASTWECRYCNIPGAYCSARIDSGLQTVA
;
A
#
# COMPACT_ATOMS: atom_id res chain seq x y z
N MET A 1 15.91 -19.01 19.56
CA MET A 1 15.03 -19.82 18.69
C MET A 1 14.20 -18.89 17.83
N LEU A 2 14.22 -19.04 16.51
CA LEU A 2 13.36 -18.26 15.60
C LEU A 2 11.90 -18.73 15.78
N LYS A 3 10.98 -17.80 16.05
CA LYS A 3 9.55 -18.13 16.15
C LYS A 3 9.04 -18.55 14.78
N PRO A 4 8.33 -19.68 14.64
CA PRO A 4 7.83 -20.12 13.34
C PRO A 4 6.90 -19.09 12.72
N ALA A 5 6.98 -18.92 11.40
CA ALA A 5 6.05 -18.07 10.67
C ALA A 5 4.61 -18.56 10.87
N LYS A 6 3.73 -17.68 11.34
CA LYS A 6 2.33 -18.05 11.63
C LYS A 6 1.50 -17.93 10.36
N LYS A 7 0.94 -19.04 9.88
CA LYS A 7 -0.02 -19.01 8.76
C LYS A 7 -1.25 -18.19 9.17
N ARG A 8 -1.69 -17.31 8.28
CA ARG A 8 -2.91 -16.51 8.49
C ARG A 8 -4.13 -17.36 8.16
N SER A 9 -5.21 -17.17 8.92
CA SER A 9 -6.51 -17.76 8.59
C SER A 9 -7.11 -17.19 7.30
N LYS A 10 -6.76 -15.92 7.00
CA LYS A 10 -7.20 -15.18 5.84
C LYS A 10 -6.01 -14.44 5.23
N PRO A 11 -5.78 -14.51 3.90
CA PRO A 11 -4.81 -13.67 3.22
C PRO A 11 -4.98 -12.20 3.57
N TYR A 12 -3.86 -11.49 3.77
CA TYR A 12 -3.87 -10.08 4.16
C TYR A 12 -2.85 -9.29 3.34
N ALA A 13 -3.27 -8.26 2.63
CA ALA A 13 -2.35 -7.41 1.87
C ALA A 13 -2.47 -5.94 2.30
N TRP A 14 -1.33 -5.27 2.39
CA TRP A 14 -1.31 -3.82 2.45
C TRP A 14 -1.45 -3.23 1.05
N VAL A 15 -2.14 -2.10 0.93
CA VAL A 15 -2.27 -1.33 -0.32
C VAL A 15 -0.91 -1.07 -0.97
N THR A 16 0.11 -0.73 -0.17
CA THR A 16 1.47 -0.47 -0.67
C THR A 16 2.15 -1.70 -1.28
N TRP A 17 1.74 -2.92 -0.90
CA TRP A 17 2.25 -4.14 -1.51
C TRP A 17 1.62 -4.37 -2.87
N LEU A 18 0.28 -4.23 -2.95
CA LEU A 18 -0.47 -4.38 -4.20
C LEU A 18 -0.03 -3.35 -5.23
N ALA A 19 0.11 -2.09 -4.81
CA ALA A 19 0.49 -1.00 -5.69
C ALA A 19 1.84 -1.24 -6.39
N LYS A 20 2.82 -1.82 -5.68
CA LYS A 20 4.13 -2.16 -6.28
C LYS A 20 4.04 -3.32 -7.27
N VAL A 21 3.19 -4.31 -7.02
CA VAL A 21 2.96 -5.42 -7.97
C VAL A 21 2.25 -4.92 -9.21
N MET A 22 1.17 -4.15 -9.03
CA MET A 22 0.40 -3.56 -10.14
C MET A 22 1.24 -2.63 -11.01
N ALA A 23 2.21 -1.91 -10.42
CA ALA A 23 3.15 -1.08 -11.15
C ALA A 23 4.29 -1.85 -11.86
N GLY A 24 4.42 -3.17 -11.64
CA GLY A 24 5.59 -3.93 -12.10
C GLY A 24 6.89 -3.59 -11.38
N GLU A 25 6.84 -2.78 -10.31
CA GLU A 25 8.01 -2.43 -9.48
C GLU A 25 8.40 -3.54 -8.49
N LYS A 26 7.56 -4.57 -8.38
CA LYS A 26 7.82 -5.77 -7.57
C LYS A 26 7.74 -7.01 -8.45
N GLN A 27 8.89 -7.52 -8.87
CA GLN A 27 9.00 -8.70 -9.72
C GLN A 27 8.84 -9.99 -8.90
N CYS A 28 9.31 -10.01 -7.66
CA CYS A 28 9.16 -11.18 -6.79
C CYS A 28 7.75 -11.22 -6.15
N GLU A 29 6.77 -11.66 -6.93
CA GLU A 29 5.38 -11.89 -6.46
C GLU A 29 5.30 -12.93 -5.35
N TYR A 30 6.20 -13.91 -5.34
CA TYR A 30 6.36 -14.88 -4.23
C TYR A 30 6.51 -14.18 -2.88
N ALA A 31 7.27 -13.08 -2.85
CA ALA A 31 7.47 -12.36 -1.60
C ALA A 31 6.16 -11.73 -1.10
N VAL A 32 5.36 -11.18 -2.01
CA VAL A 32 4.07 -10.56 -1.67
C VAL A 32 3.05 -11.62 -1.28
N TRP A 33 2.96 -12.72 -2.05
CA TRP A 33 2.15 -13.89 -1.71
C TRP A 33 2.49 -14.39 -0.30
N LYS A 34 3.77 -14.60 0.01
CA LYS A 34 4.17 -15.17 1.30
C LYS A 34 3.89 -14.23 2.47
N LEU A 35 4.09 -12.92 2.30
CA LEU A 35 3.69 -11.90 3.29
C LEU A 35 2.17 -11.84 3.49
N ALA A 36 1.41 -12.13 2.44
CA ALA A 36 -0.04 -12.17 2.52
C ALA A 36 -0.58 -13.43 3.20
N GLN A 37 0.10 -14.57 3.04
CA GLN A 37 -0.31 -15.86 3.60
C GLN A 37 0.21 -16.09 5.03
N TYR A 38 1.32 -15.45 5.41
CA TYR A 38 1.98 -15.68 6.69
C TYR A 38 2.25 -14.38 7.44
N GLN A 39 2.36 -14.49 8.77
CA GLN A 39 2.83 -13.43 9.65
C GLN A 39 4.25 -13.77 10.09
N PHE A 40 5.12 -12.77 9.99
CA PHE A 40 6.51 -12.81 10.42
C PHE A 40 6.73 -11.78 11.51
N ASP A 41 7.76 -11.99 12.33
CA ASP A 41 8.23 -10.94 13.23
C ASP A 41 8.70 -9.73 12.42
N LYS A 42 8.40 -8.53 12.93
CA LYS A 42 8.77 -7.28 12.26
C LYS A 42 10.29 -7.17 12.26
N ILE A 43 10.86 -7.06 11.06
CA ILE A 43 12.27 -6.73 10.92
C ILE A 43 12.42 -5.24 11.31
N PRO A 44 13.32 -4.89 12.25
CA PRO A 44 13.61 -3.50 12.56
C PRO A 44 13.97 -2.75 11.28
N SER A 45 13.41 -1.56 11.12
CA SER A 45 13.72 -0.66 10.02
C SER A 45 14.36 0.58 10.61
N ASP A 46 15.44 1.02 9.98
CA ASP A 46 16.16 2.27 10.21
C ASP A 46 15.55 3.45 9.42
N PHE A 47 14.39 3.26 8.81
CA PHE A 47 13.70 4.27 8.02
C PHE A 47 13.23 5.42 8.92
N ASP A 48 13.70 6.63 8.63
CA ASP A 48 13.21 7.87 9.23
C ASP A 48 12.05 8.45 8.41
N SER A 49 10.88 8.61 9.04
CA SER A 49 9.68 9.19 8.43
C SER A 49 9.55 10.70 8.65
N SER A 50 10.45 11.34 9.39
CA SER A 50 10.29 12.72 9.88
C SER A 50 9.95 13.74 8.79
N GLU A 51 10.59 13.64 7.63
CA GLU A 51 10.30 14.51 6.50
C GLU A 51 8.90 14.28 5.90
N HIS A 52 8.49 13.02 5.76
CA HIS A 52 7.14 12.69 5.29
C HIS A 52 6.08 13.20 6.26
N ASP A 53 6.31 13.02 7.56
CA ASP A 53 5.40 13.49 8.62
C ASP A 53 5.23 15.02 8.55
N GLN A 54 6.33 15.77 8.34
CA GLN A 54 6.26 17.23 8.14
C GLN A 54 5.47 17.63 6.90
N MET A 55 5.62 16.90 5.78
CA MET A 55 4.83 17.14 4.56
C MET A 55 3.33 16.97 4.82
N VAL A 56 2.94 15.88 5.51
CA VAL A 56 1.54 15.60 5.86
C VAL A 56 0.96 16.70 6.75
N ILE A 57 1.70 17.12 7.79
CA ILE A 57 1.27 18.18 8.72
C ILE A 57 1.06 19.51 7.98
N LYS A 58 2.04 19.91 7.16
CA LYS A 58 1.97 21.14 6.37
C LYS A 58 0.78 21.10 5.42
N ARG A 59 0.61 20.01 4.67
CA ARG A 59 -0.44 19.87 3.67
C ARG A 59 -1.83 19.83 4.30
N ALA A 60 -1.99 19.11 5.41
CA ALA A 60 -3.24 19.09 6.16
C ALA A 60 -3.63 20.48 6.68
N SER A 61 -2.64 21.30 7.09
CA SER A 61 -2.89 22.67 7.54
C SER A 61 -3.35 23.59 6.41
N GLN A 62 -2.75 23.46 5.22
CA GLN A 62 -3.18 24.18 4.01
C GLN A 62 -4.62 23.84 3.64
N LEU A 63 -4.97 22.56 3.58
CA LEU A 63 -6.33 22.11 3.26
C LEU A 63 -7.37 22.61 4.27
N ARG A 64 -7.04 22.64 5.57
CA ARG A 64 -7.93 23.22 6.58
C ARG A 64 -8.14 24.72 6.36
N ALA A 65 -7.08 25.46 6.04
CA ALA A 65 -7.18 26.89 5.69
C ALA A 65 -8.01 27.13 4.41
N GLU A 66 -7.99 26.19 3.47
CA GLU A 66 -8.84 26.17 2.27
C GLU A 66 -10.32 25.79 2.58
N GLY A 67 -10.64 25.46 3.83
CA GLY A 67 -11.99 25.13 4.29
C GLY A 67 -12.37 23.66 4.19
N PHE A 68 -11.42 22.75 3.99
CA PHE A 68 -11.69 21.31 4.02
C PHE A 68 -11.81 20.80 5.47
N THR A 69 -12.70 19.82 5.66
CA THR A 69 -12.61 18.90 6.79
C THR A 69 -11.52 17.87 6.49
N VAL A 70 -10.49 17.79 7.33
CA VAL A 70 -9.27 17.00 7.05
C VAL A 70 -9.03 15.91 8.10
N TYR A 71 -8.91 14.67 7.64
CA TYR A 71 -8.55 13.49 8.42
C TYR A 71 -7.14 13.02 8.04
N VAL A 72 -6.32 12.64 9.02
CA VAL A 72 -4.93 12.24 8.81
C VAL A 72 -4.60 10.89 9.43
N GLU A 73 -3.62 10.21 8.83
CA GLU A 73 -2.93 9.04 9.41
C GLU A 73 -3.85 7.96 9.99
N ASN A 74 -3.77 7.68 11.30
CA ASN A 74 -4.49 6.59 11.96
C ASN A 74 -6.01 6.73 11.80
N ALA A 75 -6.53 7.95 11.71
CA ALA A 75 -7.94 8.20 11.44
C ALA A 75 -8.37 7.70 10.05
N ASN A 76 -7.43 7.49 9.12
CA ASN A 76 -7.68 7.01 7.77
C ASN A 76 -7.43 5.50 7.62
N SER A 77 -7.09 4.79 8.69
CA SER A 77 -6.90 3.33 8.62
C SER A 77 -8.17 2.66 8.12
N LEU A 78 -8.02 1.82 7.10
CA LEU A 78 -9.13 1.14 6.45
C LEU A 78 -8.82 -0.34 6.26
N LYS A 79 -9.87 -1.16 6.30
CA LYS A 79 -9.82 -2.58 5.97
C LYS A 79 -11.03 -2.96 5.13
N VAL A 80 -10.77 -3.57 3.98
CA VAL A 80 -11.81 -4.11 3.11
C VAL A 80 -11.64 -5.61 3.01
N ASN A 81 -12.67 -6.33 3.42
CA ASN A 81 -12.78 -7.75 3.16
C ASN A 81 -13.40 -7.95 1.77
N GLY A 82 -12.75 -8.79 0.94
CA GLY A 82 -13.32 -9.24 -0.32
C GLY A 82 -14.70 -9.88 -0.10
N ARG A 83 -15.64 -9.59 -1.00
CA ARG A 83 -16.95 -10.27 -1.04
C ARG A 83 -16.85 -11.61 -1.76
N GLU A 84 -16.17 -11.60 -2.90
CA GLU A 84 -15.96 -12.77 -3.76
C GLU A 84 -14.54 -13.35 -3.62
N SER A 85 -13.63 -12.59 -2.98
CA SER A 85 -12.26 -13.00 -2.68
C SER A 85 -12.07 -13.21 -1.17
N ASN A 86 -11.19 -14.14 -0.81
CA ASN A 86 -10.85 -14.47 0.57
C ASN A 86 -9.74 -13.56 1.15
N ILE A 87 -9.50 -12.36 0.62
CA ILE A 87 -8.44 -11.46 1.08
C ILE A 87 -8.99 -10.32 1.92
N CYS A 88 -8.20 -9.87 2.88
CA CYS A 88 -8.38 -8.58 3.53
C CYS A 88 -7.32 -7.62 2.98
N ILE A 89 -7.75 -6.50 2.39
CA ILE A 89 -6.87 -5.44 1.93
C ILE A 89 -6.95 -4.29 2.94
N ALA A 90 -5.79 -3.86 3.43
CA ALA A 90 -5.68 -2.81 4.42
C ALA A 90 -4.83 -1.65 3.93
N GLY A 91 -5.16 -0.46 4.39
CA GLY A 91 -4.53 0.76 3.95
C GLY A 91 -4.60 1.85 5.00
N ARG A 92 -3.82 2.90 4.77
CA ARG A 92 -3.84 4.13 5.55
C ARG A 92 -3.40 5.27 4.63
N PRO A 93 -4.34 5.93 3.94
CA PRO A 93 -4.04 7.15 3.22
C PRO A 93 -3.50 8.22 4.18
N ASP A 94 -2.55 9.03 3.73
CA ASP A 94 -1.99 10.10 4.56
C ASP A 94 -3.06 11.13 4.92
N ILE A 95 -3.83 11.58 3.92
CA ILE A 95 -4.87 12.61 4.09
C ILE A 95 -6.15 12.20 3.38
N VAL A 96 -7.28 12.42 4.04
CA VAL A 96 -8.62 12.45 3.40
C VAL A 96 -9.23 13.81 3.71
N ALA A 97 -9.53 14.58 2.67
CA ALA A 97 -10.08 15.92 2.77
C ALA A 97 -11.47 15.99 2.12
N ILE A 98 -12.41 16.68 2.79
CA ILE A 98 -13.81 16.73 2.37
C ILE A 98 -14.29 18.19 2.38
N LYS A 99 -14.90 18.64 1.29
CA LYS A 99 -15.50 19.97 1.16
C LYS A 99 -16.56 19.97 0.06
N ASP A 100 -17.72 20.58 0.31
CA ASP A 100 -18.78 20.82 -0.69
C ASP A 100 -19.16 19.59 -1.53
N GLY A 101 -19.28 18.41 -0.90
CA GLY A 101 -19.57 17.17 -1.63
C GLY A 101 -18.42 16.68 -2.53
N CYS A 102 -17.19 17.09 -2.25
CA CYS A 102 -15.98 16.57 -2.86
C CYS A 102 -15.14 15.86 -1.80
N VAL A 103 -14.65 14.67 -2.15
CA VAL A 103 -13.73 13.88 -1.32
C VAL A 103 -12.43 13.74 -2.08
N VAL A 104 -11.33 14.10 -1.44
CA VAL A 104 -9.98 14.02 -2.01
C VAL A 104 -9.11 13.17 -1.09
N VAL A 105 -8.44 12.20 -1.68
CA VAL A 105 -7.42 11.39 -1.01
C VAL A 105 -6.06 11.90 -1.42
N GLU A 106 -5.22 12.28 -0.46
CA GLU A 106 -3.84 12.67 -0.76
C GLU A 106 -2.84 11.72 -0.12
N ASP A 107 -1.78 11.41 -0.87
CA ASP A 107 -0.63 10.63 -0.39
C ASP A 107 0.64 11.46 -0.63
N CYS A 108 1.35 11.76 0.45
CA CYS A 108 2.56 12.56 0.45
C CYS A 108 3.78 11.68 0.13
N LYS A 109 4.68 12.18 -0.71
CA LYS A 109 5.88 11.45 -1.17
C LYS A 109 7.12 12.32 -1.02
N SER A 110 7.98 11.97 -0.06
CA SER A 110 9.30 12.61 0.13
C SER A 110 10.36 12.12 -0.86
N GLY A 111 10.12 10.98 -1.50
CA GLY A 111 11.03 10.37 -2.48
C GLY A 111 10.73 10.74 -3.94
N LYS A 112 11.45 10.08 -4.86
CA LYS A 112 11.25 10.20 -6.31
C LYS A 112 9.86 9.72 -6.73
N HIS A 113 9.38 10.25 -7.85
CA HIS A 113 8.19 9.77 -8.56
C HIS A 113 8.27 8.27 -8.89
N ARG A 114 7.14 7.59 -8.74
CA ARG A 114 6.97 6.15 -9.01
C ARG A 114 5.55 5.84 -9.47
N ASP A 115 5.40 4.86 -10.35
CA ASP A 115 4.09 4.42 -10.85
C ASP A 115 3.27 3.75 -9.73
N SER A 116 3.93 3.08 -8.79
CA SER A 116 3.27 2.50 -7.61
C SER A 116 2.61 3.56 -6.74
N HIS A 117 3.05 4.82 -6.77
CA HIS A 117 2.39 5.89 -6.04
C HIS A 117 0.98 6.15 -6.60
N ARG A 118 0.83 6.15 -7.93
CA ARG A 118 -0.48 6.30 -8.60
C ARG A 118 -1.40 5.14 -8.23
N PHE A 119 -0.93 3.90 -8.31
CA PHE A 119 -1.73 2.74 -7.92
C PHE A 119 -2.12 2.75 -6.44
N GLN A 120 -1.25 3.24 -5.56
CA GLN A 120 -1.54 3.36 -4.14
C GLN A 120 -2.73 4.30 -3.90
N VAL A 121 -2.77 5.46 -4.56
CA VAL A 121 -3.88 6.42 -4.46
C VAL A 121 -5.16 5.86 -5.10
N LEU A 122 -5.08 5.24 -6.28
CA LEU A 122 -6.24 4.58 -6.92
C LEU A 122 -6.87 3.50 -6.02
N LEU A 123 -6.03 2.72 -5.34
CA LEU A 123 -6.49 1.73 -4.37
C LEU A 123 -7.18 2.40 -3.18
N TYR A 124 -6.66 3.50 -2.64
CA TYR A 124 -7.33 4.23 -1.57
C TYR A 124 -8.67 4.83 -2.01
N MET A 125 -8.72 5.48 -3.19
CA MET A 125 -9.95 6.01 -3.78
C MET A 125 -11.02 4.93 -3.90
N LEU A 126 -10.64 3.72 -4.33
CA LEU A 126 -11.55 2.58 -4.39
C LEU A 126 -12.00 2.11 -3.00
N LEU A 127 -11.04 1.79 -2.12
CA LEU A 127 -11.27 1.08 -0.87
C LEU A 127 -11.98 1.93 0.19
N LEU A 128 -11.76 3.24 0.21
CA LEU A 128 -12.40 4.16 1.16
C LEU A 128 -13.94 4.08 1.11
N ARG A 129 -14.50 3.79 -0.06
CA ARG A 129 -15.96 3.65 -0.27
C ARG A 129 -16.54 2.36 0.31
N TYR A 130 -15.71 1.34 0.50
CA TYR A 130 -16.14 0.01 0.94
C TYR A 130 -15.75 -0.32 2.38
N ALA A 131 -14.71 0.33 2.90
CA ALA A 131 -14.24 0.10 4.26
C ALA A 131 -15.27 0.65 5.29
N PRO A 132 -15.73 -0.17 6.25
CA PRO A 132 -16.68 0.26 7.29
C PRO A 132 -16.22 1.51 8.07
N GLU A 133 -14.91 1.64 8.27
CA GLU A 133 -14.28 2.72 9.04
C GLU A 133 -14.38 4.09 8.34
N THR A 134 -14.47 4.10 7.00
CA THR A 134 -14.36 5.33 6.20
C THR A 134 -15.53 5.56 5.25
N LYS A 135 -16.38 4.56 4.96
CA LYS A 135 -17.46 4.65 3.97
C LYS A 135 -18.40 5.84 4.19
N ASN A 136 -18.65 6.22 5.45
CA ASN A 136 -19.52 7.34 5.81
C ASN A 136 -18.92 8.69 5.41
N ARG A 137 -17.59 8.77 5.24
CA ARG A 137 -16.90 9.98 4.75
C ARG A 137 -17.11 10.19 3.26
N CYS A 138 -17.28 9.09 2.51
CA CYS A 138 -17.52 9.17 1.08
C CYS A 138 -18.97 9.52 0.75
N GLN A 139 -19.95 9.18 1.60
CA GLN A 139 -21.38 9.46 1.37
C GLN A 139 -21.88 9.06 -0.04
N GLY A 140 -21.34 7.99 -0.62
CA GLY A 140 -21.66 7.54 -1.98
C GLY A 140 -20.90 8.26 -3.11
N MET A 141 -20.14 9.30 -2.80
CA MET A 141 -19.32 10.06 -3.75
C MET A 141 -18.07 9.26 -4.16
N LYS A 142 -17.60 9.49 -5.39
CA LYS A 142 -16.33 8.95 -5.88
C LYS A 142 -15.20 9.88 -5.44
N PRO A 143 -14.21 9.41 -4.65
CA PRO A 143 -13.09 10.25 -4.29
C PRO A 143 -12.21 10.58 -5.50
N HIS A 144 -11.69 11.80 -5.53
CA HIS A 144 -10.53 12.19 -6.33
C HIS A 144 -9.24 11.80 -5.59
N GLY A 145 -8.14 11.70 -6.31
CA GLY A 145 -6.82 11.43 -5.74
C GLY A 145 -5.85 12.57 -6.02
N ARG A 146 -4.87 12.78 -5.13
CA ARG A 146 -3.70 13.61 -5.38
C ARG A 146 -2.44 12.95 -4.84
N LEU A 147 -1.35 13.06 -5.59
CA LEU A 147 -0.01 12.80 -5.09
C LEU A 147 0.66 14.13 -4.77
N ILE A 148 1.20 14.23 -3.56
CA ILE A 148 1.86 15.45 -3.08
C ILE A 148 3.35 15.16 -2.96
N TYR A 149 4.13 15.69 -3.89
CA TYR A 149 5.59 15.69 -3.82
C TYR A 149 6.05 17.06 -3.31
N ARG A 150 7.37 17.23 -3.12
CA ARG A 150 7.92 18.50 -2.60
C ARG A 150 7.65 19.69 -3.54
N GLU A 151 7.74 19.45 -4.84
CA GLU A 151 7.72 20.51 -5.87
C GLU A 151 6.47 20.45 -6.74
N ASP A 152 5.73 19.34 -6.72
CA ASP A 152 4.59 19.13 -7.60
C ASP A 152 3.43 18.39 -6.94
N ILE A 153 2.24 18.65 -7.48
CA ILE A 153 0.99 17.99 -7.14
C ILE A 153 0.50 17.31 -8.42
N VAL A 154 0.22 16.01 -8.35
CA VAL A 154 -0.35 15.25 -9.45
C VAL A 154 -1.79 14.90 -9.13
N ASP A 155 -2.73 15.50 -9.86
CA ASP A 155 -4.15 15.20 -9.75
C ASP A 155 -4.52 13.88 -10.43
N ILE A 156 -5.42 13.14 -9.79
CA ILE A 156 -5.96 11.87 -10.29
C ILE A 156 -7.50 11.98 -10.28
N PRO A 157 -8.14 12.03 -11.46
CA PRO A 157 -9.60 12.15 -11.54
C PRO A 157 -10.29 10.90 -11.00
N ALA A 158 -11.51 11.05 -10.49
CA ALA A 158 -12.29 9.95 -9.93
C ALA A 158 -12.53 8.82 -10.95
N GLU A 159 -12.57 9.16 -12.23
CA GLU A 159 -12.75 8.28 -13.38
C GLU A 159 -11.54 7.35 -13.61
N ALA A 160 -10.37 7.67 -13.07
CA ALA A 160 -9.18 6.83 -13.20
C ALA A 160 -9.29 5.49 -12.43
N VAL A 161 -10.28 5.37 -11.54
CA VAL A 161 -10.72 4.07 -11.00
C VAL A 161 -11.64 3.42 -12.03
N ASP A 162 -11.05 3.00 -13.14
CA ASP A 162 -11.74 2.44 -14.31
C ASP A 162 -11.70 0.90 -14.37
N ASN A 163 -12.28 0.34 -15.43
CA ASN A 163 -12.34 -1.10 -15.63
C ASN A 163 -10.95 -1.74 -15.80
N GLN A 164 -9.99 -1.02 -16.40
CA GLN A 164 -8.63 -1.54 -16.60
C GLN A 164 -7.91 -1.67 -15.25
N PHE A 165 -7.99 -0.63 -14.42
CA PHE A 165 -7.48 -0.66 -13.05
C PHE A 165 -8.13 -1.79 -12.23
N ILE A 166 -9.46 -1.94 -12.30
CA ILE A 166 -10.18 -2.99 -11.58
C ILE A 166 -9.77 -4.38 -12.07
N GLN A 167 -9.58 -4.58 -13.37
CA GLN A 167 -9.12 -5.85 -13.92
C GLN A 167 -7.70 -6.20 -13.44
N LEU A 168 -6.79 -5.23 -13.46
CA LEU A 168 -5.42 -5.42 -12.97
C LEU A 168 -5.40 -5.74 -11.47
N LEU A 169 -6.24 -5.07 -10.67
CA LEU A 169 -6.40 -5.37 -9.25
C LEU A 169 -6.90 -6.80 -9.04
N ARG A 170 -7.90 -7.24 -9.80
CA ARG A 170 -8.42 -8.62 -9.73
C ARG A 170 -7.35 -9.66 -10.05
N GLN A 171 -6.55 -9.45 -11.10
CA GLN A 171 -5.43 -10.33 -11.47
C GLN A 171 -4.36 -10.37 -10.36
N THR A 172 -4.05 -9.22 -9.78
CA THR A 172 -3.09 -9.12 -8.67
C THR A 172 -3.59 -9.88 -7.43
N ILE A 173 -4.87 -9.70 -7.07
CA ILE A 173 -5.50 -10.43 -5.95
C ILE A 173 -5.48 -11.94 -6.20
N ALA A 174 -5.86 -12.39 -7.40
CA ALA A 174 -5.87 -13.81 -7.75
C ALA A 174 -4.49 -14.46 -7.60
N THR A 175 -3.42 -13.74 -7.95
CA THR A 175 -2.04 -14.19 -7.74
C THR A 175 -1.69 -14.35 -6.27
N ILE A 176 -2.12 -13.39 -5.43
CA ILE A 176 -1.82 -13.37 -4.00
C ILE A 176 -2.62 -14.42 -3.22
N GLU A 177 -3.85 -14.69 -3.65
CA GLU A 177 -4.74 -15.67 -3.03
C GLU A 177 -4.51 -17.10 -3.51
N ASN A 178 -3.72 -17.29 -4.57
CA ASN A 178 -3.49 -18.61 -5.15
C ASN A 178 -2.98 -19.59 -4.08
N THR A 179 -3.55 -20.79 -4.06
CA THR A 179 -3.11 -21.86 -3.16
C THR A 179 -1.72 -22.35 -3.50
N THR A 180 -1.32 -22.23 -4.77
CA THR A 180 0.01 -22.54 -5.26
C THR A 180 0.87 -21.27 -5.24
N PRO A 181 2.02 -21.28 -4.55
CA PRO A 181 2.92 -20.12 -4.55
C PRO A 181 3.47 -19.86 -5.96
N PRO A 182 3.57 -18.59 -6.40
CA PRO A 182 4.28 -18.27 -7.63
C PRO A 182 5.77 -18.57 -7.48
N SER A 183 6.45 -18.82 -8.59
CA SER A 183 7.90 -19.06 -8.56
C SER A 183 8.64 -17.82 -8.03
N PRO A 184 9.60 -18.00 -7.10
CA PRO A 184 10.40 -16.88 -6.61
C PRO A 184 11.26 -16.29 -7.73
N LYS A 185 11.21 -14.96 -7.87
CA LYS A 185 12.08 -14.20 -8.78
C LYS A 185 13.08 -13.41 -7.93
N ALA A 186 14.09 -14.10 -7.41
CA ALA A 186 15.08 -13.50 -6.55
C ALA A 186 15.96 -12.50 -7.32
N SER A 187 16.22 -11.35 -6.73
CA SER A 187 17.22 -10.38 -7.21
C SER A 187 17.93 -9.79 -6.02
N THR A 188 19.23 -9.50 -6.14
CA THR A 188 20.02 -8.92 -5.04
C THR A 188 19.37 -7.66 -4.47
N TRP A 189 18.83 -6.82 -5.34
CA TRP A 189 18.14 -5.59 -4.95
C TRP A 189 16.84 -5.85 -4.19
N GLU A 190 15.94 -6.69 -4.71
CA GLU A 190 14.68 -6.96 -4.02
C GLU A 190 14.87 -7.78 -2.73
N CYS A 191 15.83 -8.71 -2.72
CA CYS A 191 16.14 -9.54 -1.55
C CYS A 191 16.69 -8.69 -0.41
N ARG A 192 17.53 -7.68 -0.70
CA ARG A 192 18.08 -6.74 0.31
C ARG A 192 16.98 -6.06 1.11
N TYR A 193 15.92 -5.60 0.45
CA TYR A 193 14.79 -4.89 1.08
C TYR A 193 13.57 -5.80 1.33
N CYS A 194 13.73 -7.12 1.25
CA CYS A 194 12.62 -8.05 1.43
C CYS A 194 12.28 -8.24 2.92
N ASN A 195 11.01 -8.02 3.26
CA ASN A 195 10.47 -8.18 4.61
C ASN A 195 10.26 -9.64 5.05
N ILE A 196 10.56 -10.62 4.20
CA ILE A 196 10.57 -12.03 4.60
C ILE A 196 11.94 -12.33 5.21
N PRO A 197 12.01 -12.72 6.50
CA PRO A 197 13.29 -13.07 7.11
C PRO A 197 13.98 -14.19 6.32
N GLY A 198 15.31 -14.14 6.19
CA GLY A 198 16.07 -15.07 5.34
C GLY A 198 15.82 -16.54 5.66
N ALA A 199 15.65 -16.88 6.94
CA ALA A 199 15.28 -18.22 7.40
C ALA A 199 13.97 -18.77 6.79
N TYR A 200 13.10 -17.92 6.23
CA TYR A 200 11.82 -18.32 5.63
C TYR A 200 11.80 -18.21 4.09
N CYS A 201 12.92 -17.91 3.44
CA CYS A 201 13.01 -17.82 1.99
C CYS A 201 14.32 -18.45 1.48
N SER A 202 14.26 -19.70 1.02
CA SER A 202 15.41 -20.42 0.45
C SER A 202 15.93 -19.80 -0.85
N ALA A 203 15.11 -19.02 -1.56
CA ALA A 203 15.51 -18.31 -2.77
C ALA A 203 16.16 -16.94 -2.48
N ARG A 204 16.27 -16.52 -1.21
CA ARG A 204 16.84 -15.21 -0.88
C ARG A 204 18.32 -15.18 -1.26
N ILE A 205 18.70 -14.15 -2.01
CA ILE A 205 20.10 -13.85 -2.30
C ILE A 205 20.58 -12.94 -1.18
N ASP A 206 21.37 -13.47 -0.26
CA ASP A 206 22.07 -12.66 0.72
C ASP A 206 23.21 -11.94 0.00
N SER A 207 23.21 -10.61 0.08
CA SER A 207 24.37 -9.83 -0.33
C SER A 207 25.46 -10.18 0.68
N GLY A 208 26.41 -11.02 0.29
CA GLY A 208 27.48 -11.45 1.18
C GLY A 208 28.19 -10.25 1.78
N LEU A 209 27.93 -9.95 3.05
CA LEU A 209 29.02 -9.65 3.98
C LEU A 209 29.48 -11.02 4.47
N GLN A 210 30.34 -11.67 3.69
CA GLN A 210 31.29 -12.57 4.31
C GLN A 210 32.10 -11.71 5.27
N THR A 211 31.85 -11.83 6.57
CA THR A 211 32.86 -11.47 7.57
C THR A 211 34.04 -12.37 7.28
N VAL A 212 35.03 -11.80 6.59
CA VAL A 212 36.36 -12.39 6.50
C VAL A 212 36.86 -12.48 7.93
N ALA A 213 37.13 -13.71 8.36
CA ALA A 213 37.77 -14.00 9.64
C ALA A 213 39.18 -13.39 9.71
#